data_AF-A0A4U9IMT1-F1
#
_entry.id   AF-A0A4U9IMT1-F1
#
_cell.length_a   1.000
_cell.length_b   1.000
_cell.length_c   1.000
_cell.angle_alpha   90.00
_cell.angle_beta   90.00
_cell.angle_gamma   90.00
#
_symmetry.space_group_name_H-M   'P 1'
#
loop_
_entity.id
_entity.type
_entity.pdbx_description
1 polymer ?
#
loop_
_entity_poly.entity_id
_entity_poly.type
_entity_poly.pdbx_seq_one_letter_code
_entity_poly.pdbx_strand_id
1 'polypeptide(L)'
;MSGEEKFRAMAEKHTRSFGLRIAGRSDTNTHDLGFLYTLSCVADWRLTGSREARGFSLLAAEALLERFHEKAKIIQAWGDLADPEQAGRMIIDCNMNLPLLYWATEQTGDPRFAEAARAHVMQAATYLIREDASTFHTYYMDVVTGAPRYGNTQQGYADDSCWSRGQAWGIYGFLLSYIYTGDATMIALSKRLANYFLNRLPEDYVCHWDLALVGTDALRDSSSAAIAVCGLLELVKHLPVTDPDRERYLAWAKGIMSSLTKHYLMGKEEKGNGLLKHSVYHLASNKGVDECASWGDYFYVEALVRFTQSWKLYW
;
A
#
# COMPACT_ATOMS: atom_id res chain seq x y z
N MET A 1 1.49 -17.49 -12.92
CA MET A 1 2.46 -17.23 -14.00
C MET A 1 3.06 -18.52 -14.54
N SER A 2 3.80 -19.31 -13.74
CA SER A 2 4.44 -20.54 -14.27
C SER A 2 3.59 -21.81 -14.20
N GLY A 3 2.60 -21.87 -13.31
CA GLY A 3 1.82 -23.09 -13.05
C GLY A 3 2.60 -24.16 -12.27
N GLU A 4 3.81 -23.85 -11.78
CA GLU A 4 4.63 -24.81 -11.05
C GLU A 4 4.15 -25.00 -9.61
N GLU A 5 3.90 -26.25 -9.24
CA GLU A 5 3.36 -26.66 -7.93
C GLU A 5 4.23 -26.21 -6.75
N LYS A 6 5.55 -26.10 -6.93
CA LYS A 6 6.48 -25.70 -5.86
C LYS A 6 6.15 -24.32 -5.26
N PHE A 7 5.63 -23.39 -6.07
CA PHE A 7 5.24 -22.06 -5.59
C PHE A 7 3.94 -22.12 -4.79
N ARG A 8 2.97 -22.91 -5.25
CA ARG A 8 1.73 -23.17 -4.54
C ARG A 8 2.00 -23.83 -3.19
N ALA A 9 2.76 -24.92 -3.18
CA ALA A 9 3.12 -25.63 -1.96
C ALA A 9 3.84 -24.75 -0.93
N MET A 10 4.65 -23.78 -1.36
CA MET A 10 5.27 -22.81 -0.45
C MET A 10 4.26 -21.78 0.06
N ALA A 11 3.38 -21.27 -0.80
CA ALA A 11 2.33 -20.34 -0.40
C ALA A 11 1.36 -20.95 0.63
N GLU A 12 0.97 -22.21 0.46
CA GLU A 12 0.10 -22.94 1.40
C GLU A 12 0.76 -23.13 2.77
N LYS A 13 2.09 -23.30 2.83
CA LYS A 13 2.83 -23.29 4.10
C LYS A 13 2.74 -21.94 4.79
N HIS A 14 2.84 -20.84 4.04
CA HIS A 14 2.66 -19.50 4.59
C HIS A 14 1.24 -19.26 5.07
N THR A 15 0.20 -19.74 4.37
CA THR A 15 -1.20 -19.67 4.86
C THR A 15 -1.31 -20.25 6.27
N ARG A 16 -0.73 -21.45 6.50
CA ARG A 16 -0.75 -22.08 7.82
C ARG A 16 0.04 -21.30 8.86
N SER A 17 1.21 -20.76 8.50
CA SER A 17 2.02 -19.93 9.38
C SER A 17 1.27 -18.65 9.81
N PHE A 18 0.61 -17.97 8.87
CA PHE A 18 -0.24 -16.80 9.17
C PHE A 18 -1.48 -17.16 9.99
N GLY A 19 -2.05 -18.36 9.79
CA GLY A 19 -3.12 -18.89 10.62
C GLY A 19 -2.71 -19.06 12.08
N LEU A 20 -1.55 -19.67 12.34
CA LEU A 20 -0.99 -19.77 13.69
C LEU A 20 -0.72 -18.39 14.30
N ARG A 21 -0.20 -17.45 13.49
CA ARG A 21 0.07 -16.08 13.91
C ARG A 21 -1.19 -15.36 14.41
N ILE A 22 -2.30 -15.39 13.64
CA ILE A 22 -3.53 -14.68 14.03
C ILE A 22 -4.24 -15.39 15.17
N ALA A 23 -4.26 -16.73 15.19
CA ALA A 23 -4.85 -17.51 16.26
C ALA A 23 -4.15 -17.25 17.61
N GLY A 24 -2.82 -17.06 17.59
CA GLY A 24 -2.03 -16.71 18.77
C GLY A 24 -1.87 -15.20 19.02
N ARG A 25 -2.47 -14.33 18.18
CA ARG A 25 -2.29 -12.87 18.21
C ARG A 25 -0.83 -12.39 18.25
N SER A 26 0.08 -13.16 17.64
CA SER A 26 1.52 -12.87 17.63
C SER A 26 1.86 -11.72 16.68
N ASP A 27 2.40 -10.62 17.23
CA ASP A 27 2.75 -9.40 16.49
C ASP A 27 1.61 -8.86 15.62
N THR A 28 0.39 -8.83 16.18
CA THR A 28 -0.83 -8.37 15.48
C THR A 28 -1.27 -6.95 15.86
N ASN A 29 -0.53 -6.28 16.74
CA ASN A 29 -0.81 -4.90 17.19
C ASN A 29 -0.36 -3.85 16.16
N THR A 30 -0.87 -3.97 14.94
CA THR A 30 -0.60 -3.07 13.80
C THR A 30 -1.82 -3.06 12.88
N HIS A 31 -2.01 -1.99 12.11
CA HIS A 31 -2.95 -1.94 11.01
C HIS A 31 -2.50 -2.74 9.76
N ASP A 32 -1.26 -3.23 9.71
CA ASP A 32 -0.68 -3.94 8.56
C ASP A 32 -1.26 -5.35 8.34
N LEU A 33 -2.32 -5.71 9.05
CA LEU A 33 -3.00 -6.99 8.88
C LEU A 33 -3.55 -7.15 7.47
N GLY A 34 -3.91 -6.06 6.79
CA GLY A 34 -4.29 -6.12 5.39
C GLY A 34 -3.14 -6.59 4.49
N PHE A 35 -1.94 -6.02 4.58
CA PHE A 35 -0.78 -6.48 3.83
C PHE A 35 -0.47 -7.95 4.11
N LEU A 36 -0.52 -8.35 5.37
CA LEU A 36 -0.15 -9.70 5.79
C LEU A 36 -1.16 -10.74 5.31
N TYR A 37 -2.46 -10.51 5.49
CA TYR A 37 -3.51 -11.52 5.28
C TYR A 37 -4.16 -11.42 3.90
N THR A 38 -4.19 -10.25 3.27
CA THR A 38 -4.71 -10.12 1.89
C THR A 38 -3.81 -10.86 0.90
N LEU A 39 -2.49 -10.72 1.06
CA LEU A 39 -1.50 -11.30 0.15
C LEU A 39 -1.14 -12.76 0.45
N SER A 40 -1.64 -13.30 1.56
CA SER A 40 -1.46 -14.70 1.93
C SER A 40 -2.80 -15.44 1.95
N CYS A 41 -3.59 -15.30 3.01
CA CYS A 41 -4.79 -16.08 3.26
C CYS A 41 -5.96 -15.70 2.33
N VAL A 42 -6.20 -14.42 2.04
CA VAL A 42 -7.24 -14.02 1.07
C VAL A 42 -6.84 -14.46 -0.33
N ALA A 43 -5.56 -14.33 -0.71
CA ALA A 43 -5.05 -14.83 -1.98
C ALA A 43 -5.27 -16.35 -2.13
N ASP A 44 -4.96 -17.14 -1.09
CA ASP A 44 -5.23 -18.60 -1.08
C ASP A 44 -6.73 -18.88 -1.22
N TRP A 45 -7.59 -18.23 -0.43
CA TRP A 45 -9.05 -18.36 -0.57
C TRP A 45 -9.53 -18.06 -1.99
N ARG A 46 -9.07 -16.96 -2.60
CA ARG A 46 -9.47 -16.56 -3.96
C ARG A 46 -8.99 -17.55 -5.03
N LEU A 47 -7.86 -18.20 -4.82
CA LEU A 47 -7.25 -19.11 -5.80
C LEU A 47 -7.72 -20.56 -5.65
N THR A 48 -8.00 -21.02 -4.42
CA THR A 48 -8.24 -22.44 -4.11
C THR A 48 -9.59 -22.71 -3.45
N GLY A 49 -10.25 -21.69 -2.89
CA GLY A 49 -11.45 -21.88 -2.06
C GLY A 49 -11.14 -22.44 -0.66
N SER A 50 -9.90 -22.32 -0.17
CA SER A 50 -9.49 -22.80 1.16
C SER A 50 -10.30 -22.16 2.30
N ARG A 51 -11.14 -22.97 2.96
CA ARG A 51 -11.99 -22.50 4.07
C ARG A 51 -11.17 -22.10 5.30
N GLU A 52 -10.04 -22.75 5.54
CA GLU A 52 -9.12 -22.36 6.62
C GLU A 52 -8.54 -20.97 6.35
N ALA A 53 -8.08 -20.71 5.12
CA ALA A 53 -7.56 -19.41 4.73
C ALA A 53 -8.62 -18.30 4.85
N ARG A 54 -9.87 -18.59 4.47
CA ARG A 54 -11.00 -17.68 4.71
C ARG A 54 -11.19 -17.40 6.20
N GLY A 55 -11.16 -18.43 7.04
CA GLY A 55 -11.29 -18.30 8.50
C GLY A 55 -10.20 -17.41 9.10
N PHE A 56 -8.93 -17.65 8.75
CA PHE A 56 -7.81 -16.83 9.22
C PHE A 56 -7.91 -15.37 8.77
N SER A 57 -8.34 -15.13 7.54
CA SER A 57 -8.51 -13.78 7.01
C SER A 57 -9.62 -13.02 7.74
N LEU A 58 -10.72 -13.69 8.11
CA LEU A 58 -11.79 -13.08 8.90
C LEU A 58 -11.35 -12.75 10.33
N LEU A 59 -10.55 -13.62 10.97
CA LEU A 59 -9.94 -13.32 12.27
C LEU A 59 -9.01 -12.10 12.18
N ALA A 60 -8.25 -11.97 11.08
CA ALA A 60 -7.40 -10.81 10.85
C ALA A 60 -8.20 -9.54 10.59
N ALA A 61 -9.35 -9.64 9.89
CA ALA A 61 -10.25 -8.51 9.69
C ALA A 61 -10.87 -8.01 11.00
N GLU A 62 -11.29 -8.92 11.90
CA GLU A 62 -11.75 -8.56 13.25
C GLU A 62 -10.64 -7.86 14.04
N ALA A 63 -9.43 -8.42 14.04
CA ALA A 63 -8.28 -7.81 14.69
C ALA A 63 -7.92 -6.41 14.14
N LEU A 64 -8.12 -6.19 12.84
CA LEU A 64 -7.93 -4.87 12.22
C LEU A 64 -9.06 -3.90 12.62
N LEU A 65 -10.30 -4.39 12.68
CA LEU A 65 -11.47 -3.60 13.07
C LEU A 65 -11.40 -3.15 14.54
N GLU A 66 -10.83 -3.95 15.43
CA GLU A 66 -10.57 -3.58 16.84
C GLU A 66 -9.75 -2.28 16.98
N ARG A 67 -9.00 -1.89 15.94
CA ARG A 67 -8.19 -0.67 15.93
C ARG A 67 -8.97 0.58 15.46
N PHE A 68 -10.25 0.44 15.10
CA PHE A 68 -11.07 1.54 14.61
C PHE A 68 -11.60 2.42 15.75
N HIS A 69 -11.33 3.71 15.67
CA HIS A 69 -11.83 4.73 16.59
C HIS A 69 -13.03 5.45 15.97
N GLU A 70 -14.25 5.11 16.40
CA GLU A 70 -15.49 5.60 15.77
C GLU A 70 -15.62 7.13 15.70
N LYS A 71 -15.20 7.84 16.75
CA LYS A 71 -15.30 9.31 16.79
C LYS A 71 -14.28 10.00 15.88
N ALA A 72 -13.03 9.53 15.90
CA ALA A 72 -11.98 10.05 15.03
C ALA A 72 -12.07 9.51 13.60
N LYS A 73 -12.85 8.45 13.38
CA LYS A 73 -13.04 7.80 12.08
C LYS A 73 -11.73 7.32 11.46
N ILE A 74 -10.81 6.86 12.29
CA ILE A 74 -9.51 6.32 11.86
C ILE A 74 -9.31 4.92 12.40
N ILE A 75 -8.39 4.22 11.77
CA ILE A 75 -7.84 2.95 12.25
C ILE A 75 -6.47 3.31 12.78
N GLN A 76 -6.24 3.05 14.07
CA GLN A 76 -4.97 3.31 14.73
C GLN A 76 -3.87 2.50 14.04
N ALA A 77 -2.80 3.17 13.63
CA ALA A 77 -1.73 2.53 12.89
C ALA A 77 -1.00 1.48 13.74
N TRP A 78 -0.19 1.90 14.71
CA TRP A 78 0.71 1.01 15.44
C TRP A 78 0.49 1.10 16.95
N GLY A 79 1.09 0.15 17.67
CA GLY A 79 1.17 0.18 19.13
C GLY A 79 -0.06 -0.38 19.83
N ASP A 80 0.02 -0.31 21.15
CA ASP A 80 -1.03 -0.72 22.08
C ASP A 80 -2.28 0.16 21.86
N LEU A 81 -3.46 -0.46 21.90
CA LEU A 81 -4.74 0.24 21.83
C LEU A 81 -4.99 1.11 23.07
N ALA A 82 -4.33 0.80 24.18
CA ALA A 82 -4.38 1.58 25.41
C ALA A 82 -3.38 2.75 25.44
N ASP A 83 -2.47 2.88 24.47
CA ASP A 83 -1.49 3.96 24.42
C ASP A 83 -2.14 5.26 23.90
N PRO A 84 -2.37 6.27 24.77
CA PRO A 84 -3.04 7.50 24.37
C PRO A 84 -2.21 8.34 23.39
N GLU A 85 -0.89 8.18 23.34
CA GLU A 85 -0.02 8.93 22.43
C GLU A 85 -0.15 8.41 20.99
N GLN A 86 -0.37 7.10 20.81
CA GLN A 86 -0.49 6.48 19.49
C GLN A 86 -1.94 6.25 19.04
N ALA A 87 -2.92 6.27 19.96
CA ALA A 87 -4.33 6.01 19.67
C ALA A 87 -4.88 6.82 18.48
N GLY A 88 -4.49 8.09 18.40
CA GLY A 88 -4.93 9.04 17.38
C GLY A 88 -4.17 8.99 16.05
N ARG A 89 -3.18 8.11 15.89
CA ARG A 89 -2.28 8.14 14.74
C ARG A 89 -2.80 7.29 13.58
N MET A 90 -3.03 7.92 12.43
CA MET A 90 -3.20 7.24 11.15
C MET A 90 -1.97 7.43 10.26
N ILE A 91 -1.75 6.47 9.35
CA ILE A 91 -0.64 6.46 8.39
C ILE A 91 -1.20 6.08 7.02
N ILE A 92 -0.67 6.69 5.95
CA ILE A 92 -1.19 6.60 4.58
C ILE A 92 -1.22 5.16 4.01
N ASP A 93 -0.33 4.29 4.45
CA ASP A 93 -0.31 2.86 4.09
C ASP A 93 -1.51 2.07 4.66
N CYS A 94 -2.23 2.60 5.65
CA CYS A 94 -3.49 2.02 6.10
C CYS A 94 -4.50 1.87 4.94
N ASN A 95 -4.44 2.75 3.93
CA ASN A 95 -5.31 2.67 2.75
C ASN A 95 -5.10 1.37 1.95
N MET A 96 -3.91 0.78 1.99
CA MET A 96 -3.61 -0.52 1.39
C MET A 96 -4.14 -1.70 2.23
N ASN A 97 -4.49 -1.45 3.49
CA ASN A 97 -4.97 -2.46 4.43
C ASN A 97 -6.51 -2.56 4.50
N LEU A 98 -7.20 -1.50 4.07
CA LEU A 98 -8.68 -1.44 3.99
C LEU A 98 -9.34 -2.52 3.12
N PRO A 99 -8.72 -3.02 2.02
CA PRO A 99 -9.31 -4.09 1.22
C PRO A 99 -9.65 -5.35 2.01
N LEU A 100 -8.91 -5.66 3.09
CA LEU A 100 -9.23 -6.77 3.98
C LEU A 100 -10.60 -6.58 4.66
N LEU A 101 -10.90 -5.35 5.09
CA LEU A 101 -12.17 -5.02 5.73
C LEU A 101 -13.33 -5.03 4.73
N TYR A 102 -13.15 -4.45 3.53
CA TYR A 102 -14.17 -4.53 2.49
C TYR A 102 -14.47 -5.98 2.10
N TRP A 103 -13.44 -6.80 1.90
CA TRP A 103 -13.57 -8.22 1.64
C TRP A 103 -14.31 -8.94 2.78
N ALA A 104 -14.05 -8.61 4.05
CA ALA A 104 -14.76 -9.21 5.18
C ALA A 104 -16.28 -8.94 5.13
N THR A 105 -16.70 -7.72 4.78
CA THR A 105 -18.12 -7.41 4.54
C THR A 105 -18.68 -8.25 3.39
N GLU A 106 -17.98 -8.38 2.25
CA GLU A 106 -18.43 -9.24 1.14
C GLU A 106 -18.61 -10.70 1.56
N GLN A 107 -17.75 -11.20 2.44
CA GLN A 107 -17.78 -12.60 2.88
C GLN A 107 -18.84 -12.91 3.94
N THR A 108 -19.25 -11.92 4.73
CA THR A 108 -20.07 -12.12 5.93
C THR A 108 -21.43 -11.42 5.86
N GLY A 109 -21.55 -10.37 5.05
CA GLY A 109 -22.67 -9.45 5.06
C GLY A 109 -22.66 -8.44 6.21
N ASP A 110 -21.64 -8.45 7.09
CA ASP A 110 -21.54 -7.49 8.20
C ASP A 110 -21.04 -6.14 7.67
N PRO A 111 -21.84 -5.06 7.73
CA PRO A 111 -21.48 -3.77 7.17
C PRO A 111 -20.39 -3.03 7.98
N ARG A 112 -20.15 -3.41 9.24
CA ARG A 112 -19.22 -2.67 10.12
C ARG A 112 -17.82 -2.57 9.55
N PHE A 113 -17.33 -3.62 8.89
CA PHE A 113 -16.00 -3.61 8.28
C PHE A 113 -15.89 -2.58 7.14
N ALA A 114 -16.81 -2.62 6.17
CA ALA A 114 -16.84 -1.66 5.06
C ALA A 114 -17.12 -0.22 5.52
N GLU A 115 -17.95 -0.03 6.55
CA GLU A 115 -18.22 1.29 7.14
C GLU A 115 -16.97 1.89 7.78
N ALA A 116 -16.23 1.11 8.58
CA ALA A 116 -14.97 1.53 9.18
C ALA A 116 -13.91 1.85 8.12
N ALA A 117 -13.79 1.02 7.09
CA ALA A 117 -12.87 1.24 5.98
C ALA A 117 -13.21 2.53 5.20
N ARG A 118 -14.49 2.75 4.88
CA ARG A 118 -14.94 3.97 4.20
C ARG A 118 -14.73 5.21 5.08
N ALA A 119 -15.00 5.12 6.38
CA ALA A 119 -14.76 6.21 7.30
C ALA A 119 -13.27 6.59 7.33
N HIS A 120 -12.39 5.59 7.44
CA HIS A 120 -10.94 5.79 7.41
C HIS A 120 -10.46 6.46 6.14
N VAL A 121 -10.82 5.92 4.96
CA VAL A 121 -10.27 6.44 3.69
C VAL A 121 -10.69 7.89 3.45
N MET A 122 -11.90 8.28 3.87
CA MET A 122 -12.35 9.68 3.77
C MET A 122 -11.58 10.60 4.72
N GLN A 123 -11.28 10.11 5.93
CA GLN A 123 -10.46 10.84 6.89
C GLN A 123 -9.01 11.02 6.36
N ALA A 124 -8.43 9.95 5.80
CA ALA A 124 -7.14 9.98 5.14
C ALA A 124 -7.12 10.96 3.96
N ALA A 125 -8.12 10.92 3.09
CA ALA A 125 -8.25 11.85 1.96
C ALA A 125 -8.32 13.32 2.40
N THR A 126 -8.92 13.58 3.57
CA THR A 126 -9.10 14.94 4.11
C THR A 126 -7.82 15.49 4.74
N TYR A 127 -7.08 14.68 5.50
CA TYR A 127 -6.02 15.19 6.38
C TYR A 127 -4.61 14.70 6.05
N LEU A 128 -4.45 13.55 5.37
CA LEU A 128 -3.13 13.09 4.93
C LEU A 128 -2.70 13.75 3.62
N ILE A 129 -3.63 14.34 2.86
CA ILE A 129 -3.34 14.94 1.56
C ILE A 129 -3.26 16.45 1.69
N ARG A 130 -2.13 17.02 1.30
CA ARG A 130 -1.90 18.47 1.30
C ARG A 130 -2.55 19.11 0.07
N GLU A 131 -2.70 20.43 0.12
CA GLU A 131 -3.34 21.20 -0.96
C GLU A 131 -2.66 20.99 -2.32
N ASP A 132 -1.33 20.88 -2.31
CA ASP A 132 -0.49 20.67 -3.50
C ASP A 132 -0.46 19.21 -4.02
N ALA A 133 -1.24 18.32 -3.40
CA ALA A 133 -1.28 16.87 -3.66
C ALA A 133 -0.03 16.08 -3.23
N SER A 134 0.86 16.66 -2.43
CA SER A 134 1.80 15.88 -1.63
C SER A 134 1.07 15.19 -0.47
N THR A 135 1.66 14.12 0.08
CA THR A 135 1.12 13.43 1.26
C THR A 135 1.96 13.66 2.50
N PHE A 136 1.29 13.91 3.64
CA PHE A 136 1.86 13.58 4.93
C PHE A 136 2.06 12.07 5.03
N HIS A 137 3.08 11.64 5.76
CA HIS A 137 3.25 10.23 6.08
C HIS A 137 2.23 9.82 7.16
N THR A 138 2.15 10.59 8.25
CA THR A 138 1.26 10.30 9.38
C THR A 138 0.44 11.54 9.75
N TYR A 139 -0.72 11.31 10.37
CA TYR A 139 -1.55 12.38 10.90
C TYR A 139 -2.16 11.96 12.23
N TYR A 140 -2.25 12.91 13.16
CA TYR A 140 -2.81 12.71 14.49
C TYR A 140 -4.21 13.32 14.60
N MET A 141 -5.13 12.53 15.13
CA MET A 141 -6.49 12.90 15.48
C MET A 141 -6.65 12.83 17.01
N ASP A 142 -7.56 13.62 17.57
CA ASP A 142 -8.04 13.42 18.93
C ASP A 142 -9.14 12.34 18.92
N VAL A 143 -8.91 11.19 19.58
CA VAL A 143 -9.86 10.06 19.56
C VAL A 143 -11.12 10.29 20.41
N VAL A 144 -11.10 11.27 21.31
CA VAL A 144 -12.22 11.58 22.21
C VAL A 144 -13.22 12.53 21.55
N THR A 145 -12.71 13.50 20.78
CA THR A 145 -13.48 14.57 20.13
C THR A 145 -13.63 14.38 18.63
N GLY A 146 -12.71 13.63 18.00
CA GLY A 146 -12.60 13.49 16.55
C GLY A 146 -11.91 14.66 15.85
N ALA A 147 -11.38 15.64 16.59
CA ALA A 147 -10.75 16.82 16.01
C ALA A 147 -9.37 16.52 15.40
N PRO A 148 -9.00 17.13 14.26
CA PRO A 148 -7.65 17.00 13.71
C PRO A 148 -6.63 17.70 14.61
N ARG A 149 -5.40 17.17 14.67
CA ARG A 149 -4.30 17.75 15.44
C ARG A 149 -3.18 18.26 14.53
N TYR A 150 -2.36 17.37 13.97
CA TYR A 150 -1.23 17.74 13.11
C TYR A 150 -0.74 16.57 12.26
N GLY A 151 -0.10 16.89 11.14
CA GLY A 151 0.64 15.94 10.30
C GLY A 151 2.11 15.86 10.71
N ASN A 152 2.73 14.72 10.48
CA ASN A 152 4.13 14.44 10.84
C ASN A 152 4.72 13.37 9.91
N THR A 153 6.01 13.10 10.01
CA THR A 153 6.65 11.92 9.43
C THR A 153 7.59 11.20 10.38
N GLN A 154 7.60 9.86 10.32
CA GLN A 154 8.66 9.05 10.93
C GLN A 154 9.77 8.66 9.96
N GLN A 155 9.52 8.76 8.64
CA GLN A 155 10.38 8.17 7.61
C GLN A 155 10.78 9.13 6.50
N GLY A 156 10.06 10.24 6.33
CA GLY A 156 10.35 11.26 5.33
C GLY A 156 11.51 12.15 5.76
N TYR A 157 12.00 12.94 4.82
CA TYR A 157 13.09 13.89 5.03
C TYR A 157 12.76 14.99 6.05
N ALA A 158 11.52 15.49 6.02
CA ALA A 158 10.99 16.48 6.94
C ALA A 158 9.48 16.34 7.08
N ASP A 159 8.87 16.93 8.11
CA ASP A 159 7.41 16.87 8.32
C ASP A 159 6.60 17.49 7.16
N ASP A 160 7.21 18.44 6.44
CA ASP A 160 6.67 19.09 5.24
C ASP A 160 7.21 18.50 3.93
N SER A 161 8.07 17.48 3.98
CA SER A 161 8.51 16.75 2.79
C SER A 161 7.46 15.75 2.30
N CYS A 162 7.79 15.04 1.22
CA CYS A 162 6.89 14.07 0.61
C CYS A 162 7.61 12.75 0.38
N TRP A 163 7.61 11.91 1.42
CA TRP A 163 8.16 10.57 1.35
C TRP A 163 7.57 9.77 0.18
N SER A 164 8.44 9.29 -0.71
CA SER A 164 8.02 8.72 -2.00
C SER A 164 7.09 7.52 -1.86
N ARG A 165 7.32 6.68 -0.85
CA ARG A 165 6.50 5.49 -0.59
C ARG A 165 5.14 5.85 -0.05
N GLY A 166 5.06 6.87 0.79
CA GLY A 166 3.78 7.40 1.28
C GLY A 166 2.92 7.93 0.14
N GLN A 167 3.54 8.66 -0.80
CA GLN A 167 2.86 9.10 -2.02
C GLN A 167 2.40 7.92 -2.88
N ALA A 168 3.24 6.89 -3.04
CA ALA A 168 2.90 5.69 -3.80
C ALA A 168 1.74 4.90 -3.17
N TRP A 169 1.70 4.78 -1.84
CA TRP A 169 0.55 4.23 -1.12
C TRP A 169 -0.72 5.05 -1.29
N GLY A 170 -0.61 6.38 -1.33
CA GLY A 170 -1.74 7.24 -1.68
C GLY A 170 -2.27 6.95 -3.07
N ILE A 171 -1.39 6.89 -4.08
CA ILE A 171 -1.77 6.63 -5.49
C ILE A 171 -2.58 5.34 -5.59
N TYR A 172 -2.11 4.26 -4.98
CA TYR A 172 -2.73 2.94 -5.14
C TYR A 172 -3.86 2.69 -4.13
N GLY A 173 -3.68 3.02 -2.85
CA GLY A 173 -4.62 2.68 -1.77
C GLY A 173 -5.99 3.35 -1.93
N PHE A 174 -6.06 4.58 -2.41
CA PHE A 174 -7.36 5.23 -2.71
C PHE A 174 -8.11 4.50 -3.84
N LEU A 175 -7.40 4.05 -4.88
CA LEU A 175 -8.02 3.26 -5.96
C LEU A 175 -8.55 1.92 -5.45
N LEU A 176 -7.84 1.28 -4.51
CA LEU A 176 -8.35 0.05 -3.92
C LEU A 176 -9.69 0.29 -3.20
N SER A 177 -9.86 1.41 -2.50
CA SER A 177 -11.16 1.77 -1.94
C SER A 177 -12.23 2.07 -3.00
N TYR A 178 -11.85 2.69 -4.13
CA TYR A 178 -12.77 2.88 -5.27
C TYR A 178 -13.33 1.56 -5.79
N ILE A 179 -12.49 0.53 -5.91
CA ILE A 179 -12.90 -0.79 -6.45
C ILE A 179 -14.07 -1.38 -5.64
N TYR A 180 -14.08 -1.17 -4.32
CA TYR A 180 -15.12 -1.68 -3.43
C TYR A 180 -16.33 -0.75 -3.28
N THR A 181 -16.14 0.57 -3.40
CA THR A 181 -17.17 1.56 -3.06
C THR A 181 -17.82 2.22 -4.28
N GLY A 182 -17.14 2.23 -5.43
CA GLY A 182 -17.52 3.01 -6.61
C GLY A 182 -17.37 4.53 -6.43
N ASP A 183 -16.74 5.00 -5.36
CA ASP A 183 -16.60 6.44 -5.09
C ASP A 183 -15.55 7.09 -6.02
N ALA A 184 -16.04 7.70 -7.11
CA ALA A 184 -15.20 8.33 -8.12
C ALA A 184 -14.31 9.48 -7.59
N THR A 185 -14.59 10.02 -6.40
CA THR A 185 -13.71 11.02 -5.77
C THR A 185 -12.32 10.44 -5.48
N MET A 186 -12.23 9.13 -5.22
CA MET A 186 -10.97 8.42 -5.01
C MET A 186 -10.13 8.34 -6.28
N ILE A 187 -10.75 8.16 -7.46
CA ILE A 187 -10.04 8.21 -8.76
C ILE A 187 -9.43 9.59 -8.95
N ALA A 188 -10.24 10.65 -8.75
CA ALA A 188 -9.78 12.03 -8.91
C ALA A 188 -8.62 12.35 -7.96
N LEU A 189 -8.68 11.84 -6.72
CA LEU A 189 -7.61 11.98 -5.75
C LEU A 189 -6.34 11.26 -6.20
N SER A 190 -6.42 9.96 -6.53
CA SER A 190 -5.26 9.20 -7.04
C SER A 190 -4.65 9.83 -8.29
N LYS A 191 -5.46 10.42 -9.17
CA LYS A 191 -4.99 11.16 -10.35
C LYS A 191 -4.12 12.37 -9.96
N ARG A 192 -4.54 13.15 -8.96
CA ARG A 192 -3.76 14.28 -8.42
C ARG A 192 -2.45 13.80 -7.79
N LEU A 193 -2.50 12.74 -6.98
CA LEU A 193 -1.32 12.17 -6.32
C LEU A 193 -0.32 11.61 -7.34
N ALA A 194 -0.82 10.96 -8.38
CA ALA A 194 0.00 10.43 -9.47
C ALA A 194 0.71 11.57 -10.23
N ASN A 195 0.00 12.65 -10.54
CA ASN A 195 0.61 13.81 -11.20
C ASN A 195 1.70 14.46 -10.34
N TYR A 196 1.48 14.57 -9.02
CA TYR A 196 2.50 15.08 -8.10
C TYR A 196 3.78 14.24 -8.13
N PHE A 197 3.62 12.91 -8.06
CA PHE A 197 4.72 11.94 -8.08
C PHE A 197 5.50 11.98 -9.40
N LEU A 198 4.79 11.92 -10.54
CA LEU A 198 5.38 11.87 -11.87
C LEU A 198 6.16 13.14 -12.21
N ASN A 199 5.68 14.31 -11.78
CA ASN A 199 6.36 15.60 -11.99
C ASN A 199 7.67 15.76 -11.20
N ARG A 200 8.00 14.82 -10.31
CA ARG A 200 9.19 14.84 -9.46
C ARG A 200 10.12 13.65 -9.71
N LEU A 201 9.86 12.89 -10.77
CA LEU A 201 10.75 11.82 -11.18
C LEU A 201 12.03 12.41 -11.80
N PRO A 202 13.20 11.82 -11.48
CA PRO A 202 14.45 12.13 -12.17
C PRO A 202 14.44 11.60 -13.62
N GLU A 203 15.52 11.87 -14.36
CA GLU A 203 15.68 11.43 -15.76
C GLU A 203 15.57 9.92 -15.96
N ASP A 204 15.97 9.11 -14.96
CA ASP A 204 15.89 7.65 -15.01
C ASP A 204 14.52 7.10 -14.57
N TYR A 205 13.52 7.95 -14.35
CA TYR A 205 12.15 7.58 -13.98
C TYR A 205 11.98 6.91 -12.60
N VAL A 206 13.02 6.74 -11.79
CA VAL A 206 12.90 6.10 -10.47
C VAL A 206 13.05 7.13 -9.35
N CYS A 207 12.00 7.33 -8.57
CA CYS A 207 11.96 8.36 -7.54
C CYS A 207 13.10 8.22 -6.52
N HIS A 208 13.54 9.36 -5.99
CA HIS A 208 14.30 9.40 -4.74
C HIS A 208 13.43 8.91 -3.58
N TRP A 209 14.06 8.49 -2.48
CA TRP A 209 13.33 8.04 -1.28
C TRP A 209 12.39 9.12 -0.72
N ASP A 210 12.66 10.40 -0.96
CA ASP A 210 11.74 11.52 -0.73
C ASP A 210 11.62 12.39 -2.00
N LEU A 211 10.39 12.71 -2.39
CA LEU A 211 10.07 13.47 -3.61
C LEU A 211 10.42 14.96 -3.49
N ALA A 212 10.77 15.46 -2.30
CA ALA A 212 11.30 16.82 -2.15
C ALA A 212 12.74 16.95 -2.66
N LEU A 213 13.46 15.84 -2.86
CA LEU A 213 14.89 15.82 -3.18
C LEU A 213 15.17 15.86 -4.70
N VAL A 214 14.31 16.52 -5.48
CA VAL A 214 14.47 16.65 -6.93
C VAL A 214 15.77 17.40 -7.26
N GLY A 215 16.53 16.89 -8.23
CA GLY A 215 17.77 17.52 -8.67
C GLY A 215 18.98 17.28 -7.75
N THR A 216 18.87 16.31 -6.83
CA THR A 216 19.95 15.90 -5.93
C THR A 216 20.52 14.53 -6.32
N ASP A 217 21.59 14.10 -5.66
CA ASP A 217 22.17 12.75 -5.72
C ASP A 217 21.62 11.81 -4.63
N ALA A 218 20.50 12.17 -3.99
CA ALA A 218 19.91 11.39 -2.91
C ALA A 218 19.59 9.95 -3.34
N LEU A 219 19.56 9.04 -2.37
CA LEU A 219 19.24 7.64 -2.61
C LEU A 219 17.88 7.47 -3.31
N ARG A 220 17.78 6.40 -4.10
CA ARG A 220 16.56 5.99 -4.79
C ARG A 220 15.65 5.21 -3.85
N ASP A 221 14.39 5.06 -4.24
CA ASP A 221 13.52 4.04 -3.66
C ASP A 221 12.75 3.31 -4.76
N SER A 222 13.36 2.22 -5.24
CA SER A 222 12.79 1.37 -6.28
C SER A 222 11.46 0.74 -5.87
N SER A 223 11.24 0.49 -4.57
CA SER A 223 9.98 -0.03 -4.07
C SER A 223 8.81 0.93 -4.31
N SER A 224 9.03 2.23 -4.09
CA SER A 224 8.04 3.28 -4.34
C SER A 224 7.67 3.39 -5.80
N ALA A 225 8.66 3.31 -6.69
CA ALA A 225 8.44 3.28 -8.13
C ALA A 225 7.60 2.05 -8.55
N ALA A 226 7.88 0.87 -8.00
CA ALA A 226 7.11 -0.34 -8.29
C ALA A 226 5.65 -0.25 -7.82
N ILE A 227 5.41 0.28 -6.60
CA ILE A 227 4.06 0.53 -6.07
C ILE A 227 3.30 1.52 -6.96
N ALA A 228 3.96 2.62 -7.35
CA ALA A 228 3.37 3.64 -8.21
C ALA A 228 2.97 3.07 -9.58
N VAL A 229 3.79 2.18 -10.16
CA VAL A 229 3.42 1.48 -11.41
C VAL A 229 2.12 0.68 -11.24
N CYS A 230 1.97 -0.09 -10.16
CA CYS A 230 0.73 -0.82 -9.90
C CYS A 230 -0.49 0.12 -9.78
N GLY A 231 -0.33 1.22 -9.05
CA GLY A 231 -1.37 2.25 -8.92
C GLY A 231 -1.72 2.94 -10.25
N LEU A 232 -0.73 3.28 -11.07
CA LEU A 232 -0.95 3.85 -12.41
C LEU A 232 -1.68 2.89 -13.34
N LEU A 233 -1.30 1.61 -13.33
CA LEU A 233 -1.97 0.59 -14.13
C LEU A 233 -3.41 0.36 -13.67
N GLU A 234 -3.69 0.42 -12.37
CA GLU A 234 -5.06 0.36 -11.85
C GLU A 234 -5.86 1.62 -12.23
N LEU A 235 -5.24 2.80 -12.15
CA LEU A 235 -5.87 4.07 -12.55
C LEU A 235 -6.29 4.01 -14.03
N VAL A 236 -5.42 3.56 -14.93
CA VAL A 236 -5.68 3.44 -16.37
C VAL A 236 -6.87 2.52 -16.69
N LYS A 237 -7.13 1.50 -15.87
CA LYS A 237 -8.30 0.62 -16.05
C LYS A 237 -9.62 1.32 -15.73
N HIS A 238 -9.60 2.26 -14.78
CA HIS A 238 -10.81 2.91 -14.27
C HIS A 238 -11.05 4.30 -14.85
N LEU A 239 -10.05 4.91 -15.50
CA LEU A 239 -10.26 6.13 -16.27
C LEU A 239 -11.12 5.86 -17.52
N PRO A 240 -12.02 6.79 -17.89
CA PRO A 240 -12.71 6.75 -19.18
C PRO A 240 -11.73 6.62 -20.33
N VAL A 241 -12.12 5.93 -21.40
CA VAL A 241 -11.30 5.80 -22.63
C VAL A 241 -10.97 7.18 -23.24
N THR A 242 -11.83 8.17 -23.01
CA THR A 242 -11.68 9.55 -23.45
C THR A 242 -10.86 10.44 -22.51
N ASP A 243 -10.40 9.92 -21.36
CA ASP A 243 -9.57 10.72 -20.44
C ASP A 243 -8.21 11.01 -21.08
N PRO A 244 -7.80 12.29 -21.23
CA PRO A 244 -6.58 12.66 -21.93
C PRO A 244 -5.30 12.19 -21.23
N ASP A 245 -5.34 11.93 -19.92
CA ASP A 245 -4.16 11.48 -19.17
C ASP A 245 -4.00 9.95 -19.22
N ARG A 246 -4.98 9.21 -19.73
CA ARG A 246 -4.97 7.74 -19.74
C ARG A 246 -3.75 7.17 -20.46
N GLU A 247 -3.46 7.65 -21.67
CA GLU A 247 -2.28 7.23 -22.42
C GLU A 247 -0.98 7.68 -21.76
N ARG A 248 -0.99 8.89 -21.16
CA ARG A 248 0.16 9.44 -20.45
C ARG A 248 0.54 8.58 -19.24
N TYR A 249 -0.42 8.17 -18.43
CA TYR A 249 -0.17 7.28 -17.29
C TYR A 249 0.35 5.92 -17.72
N LEU A 250 -0.18 5.35 -18.81
CA LEU A 250 0.34 4.10 -19.35
C LEU A 250 1.78 4.24 -19.86
N ALA A 251 2.12 5.37 -20.51
CA ALA A 251 3.47 5.65 -20.95
C ALA A 251 4.45 5.80 -19.78
N TRP A 252 4.07 6.53 -18.73
CA TRP A 252 4.85 6.64 -17.50
C TRP A 252 5.04 5.28 -16.83
N ALA A 253 3.98 4.49 -16.67
CA ALA A 253 4.07 3.15 -16.08
C ALA A 253 5.07 2.26 -16.84
N LYS A 254 5.04 2.29 -18.18
CA LYS A 254 6.02 1.57 -19.03
C LYS A 254 7.44 2.09 -18.88
N GLY A 255 7.63 3.41 -18.79
CA GLY A 255 8.93 4.05 -18.61
C GLY A 255 9.58 3.66 -17.28
N ILE A 256 8.84 3.83 -16.18
CA ILE A 256 9.28 3.43 -14.84
C ILE A 256 9.60 1.94 -14.82
N MET A 257 8.71 1.10 -15.34
CA MET A 257 8.93 -0.35 -15.37
C MET A 257 10.15 -0.74 -16.20
N SER A 258 10.37 -0.12 -17.36
CA SER A 258 11.56 -0.36 -18.17
C SER A 258 12.83 0.05 -17.42
N SER A 259 12.81 1.14 -16.65
CA SER A 259 13.97 1.56 -15.86
C SER A 259 14.26 0.58 -14.73
N LEU A 260 13.23 0.19 -13.96
CA LEU A 260 13.34 -0.81 -12.91
C LEU A 260 13.95 -2.11 -13.44
N THR A 261 13.45 -2.64 -14.55
CA THR A 261 13.95 -3.89 -15.13
C THR A 261 15.38 -3.79 -15.67
N LYS A 262 15.78 -2.64 -16.24
CA LYS A 262 17.11 -2.49 -16.85
C LYS A 262 18.21 -2.13 -15.85
N HIS A 263 17.88 -1.35 -14.83
CA HIS A 263 18.88 -0.70 -13.98
C HIS A 263 18.80 -1.08 -12.50
N TYR A 264 17.62 -1.52 -12.02
CA TYR A 264 17.40 -1.79 -10.60
C TYR A 264 17.16 -3.27 -10.29
N LEU A 265 16.80 -4.08 -11.29
CA LEU A 265 16.67 -5.53 -11.15
C LEU A 265 18.04 -6.16 -10.85
N MET A 266 18.09 -6.97 -9.81
CA MET A 266 19.28 -7.73 -9.44
C MET A 266 19.66 -8.70 -10.56
N GLY A 267 20.94 -8.71 -10.92
CA GLY A 267 21.45 -9.64 -11.92
C GLY A 267 21.42 -11.08 -11.42
N LYS A 268 21.26 -12.06 -12.32
CA LYS A 268 21.24 -13.49 -11.93
C LYS A 268 22.50 -13.96 -11.21
N GLU A 269 23.65 -13.38 -11.56
CA GLU A 269 24.96 -13.69 -10.98
C GLU A 269 25.33 -12.76 -9.80
N GLU A 270 24.48 -11.77 -9.50
CA GLU A 270 24.69 -10.83 -8.40
C GLU A 270 24.29 -11.51 -7.09
N LYS A 271 25.07 -11.28 -6.02
CA LYS A 271 24.78 -11.85 -4.71
C LYS A 271 23.68 -11.04 -4.04
N GLY A 272 22.57 -11.71 -3.72
CA GLY A 272 21.48 -11.14 -2.92
C GLY A 272 20.26 -12.05 -2.93
N ASN A 273 19.26 -11.70 -2.11
CA ASN A 273 18.06 -12.53 -1.89
C ASN A 273 16.77 -11.83 -2.33
N GLY A 274 16.86 -10.68 -3.00
CA GLY A 274 15.71 -9.90 -3.49
C GLY A 274 15.73 -9.71 -4.99
N LEU A 275 14.69 -9.09 -5.53
CA LEU A 275 14.55 -8.79 -6.97
C LEU A 275 14.99 -7.37 -7.29
N LEU A 276 14.45 -6.37 -6.60
CA LEU A 276 14.76 -4.96 -6.83
C LEU A 276 15.78 -4.44 -5.82
N LYS A 277 16.87 -3.85 -6.32
CA LYS A 277 17.89 -3.13 -5.55
C LYS A 277 17.46 -1.69 -5.28
N HIS A 278 18.16 -1.00 -4.39
CA HIS A 278 18.00 0.45 -4.14
C HIS A 278 16.62 0.84 -3.61
N SER A 279 16.08 0.06 -2.67
CA SER A 279 14.95 0.47 -1.82
C SER A 279 15.48 1.09 -0.52
N VAL A 280 14.68 1.99 0.08
CA VAL A 280 15.01 2.62 1.36
C VAL A 280 13.89 2.37 2.36
N TYR A 281 14.14 1.53 3.37
CA TYR A 281 13.17 1.23 4.41
C TYR A 281 13.04 2.38 5.41
N HIS A 282 14.09 2.70 6.16
CA HIS A 282 14.04 3.77 7.16
C HIS A 282 15.39 4.48 7.28
N LEU A 283 15.59 5.53 6.46
CA LEU A 283 16.86 6.23 6.34
C LEU A 283 17.34 6.81 7.67
N ALA A 284 16.48 7.55 8.38
CA ALA A 284 16.83 8.19 9.66
C ALA A 284 17.23 7.22 10.79
N SER A 285 16.92 5.93 10.65
CA SER A 285 17.30 4.89 11.62
C SER A 285 18.30 3.89 11.05
N ASN A 286 18.84 4.15 9.86
CA ASN A 286 19.78 3.29 9.15
C ASN A 286 19.32 1.81 9.04
N LYS A 287 18.03 1.60 8.73
CA LYS A 287 17.46 0.25 8.53
C LYS A 287 17.11 0.07 7.06
N GLY A 288 17.63 -0.98 6.43
CA GLY A 288 17.32 -1.35 5.05
C GLY A 288 17.52 -0.18 4.07
N VAL A 289 18.67 0.50 4.16
CA VAL A 289 19.02 1.65 3.33
C VAL A 289 19.82 1.17 2.13
N ASP A 290 19.33 1.48 0.92
CA ASP A 290 19.95 1.05 -0.33
C ASP A 290 19.99 -0.48 -0.49
N GLU A 291 18.92 -1.14 -0.05
CA GLU A 291 18.81 -2.60 0.03
C GLU A 291 17.66 -3.13 -0.84
N CYS A 292 17.53 -4.45 -0.94
CA CYS A 292 16.29 -5.05 -1.43
C CYS A 292 15.19 -4.97 -0.38
N ALA A 293 13.93 -4.89 -0.84
CA ALA A 293 12.76 -4.87 0.02
C ALA A 293 11.68 -5.82 -0.50
N SER A 294 11.17 -6.69 0.36
CA SER A 294 10.18 -7.71 -0.02
C SER A 294 8.88 -7.11 -0.58
N TRP A 295 8.46 -5.94 -0.09
CA TRP A 295 7.32 -5.23 -0.68
C TRP A 295 7.64 -4.69 -2.08
N GLY A 296 8.84 -4.14 -2.29
CA GLY A 296 9.30 -3.71 -3.61
C GLY A 296 9.28 -4.86 -4.63
N ASP A 297 9.77 -6.03 -4.21
CA ASP A 297 9.75 -7.25 -5.01
C ASP A 297 8.32 -7.70 -5.33
N TYR A 298 7.42 -7.67 -4.35
CA TYR A 298 6.02 -8.01 -4.55
C TYR A 298 5.36 -7.10 -5.59
N PHE A 299 5.46 -5.77 -5.43
CA PHE A 299 4.83 -4.83 -6.36
C PHE A 299 5.49 -4.83 -7.74
N TYR A 300 6.78 -5.14 -7.84
CA TYR A 300 7.44 -5.35 -9.13
C TYR A 300 6.84 -6.55 -9.87
N VAL A 301 6.65 -7.68 -9.19
CA VAL A 301 6.03 -8.88 -9.78
C VAL A 301 4.55 -8.62 -10.07
N GLU A 302 3.84 -7.91 -9.20
CA GLU A 302 2.46 -7.49 -9.45
C GLU A 302 2.35 -6.63 -10.72
N ALA A 303 3.26 -5.67 -10.90
CA ALA A 303 3.32 -4.85 -12.11
C ALA A 303 3.59 -5.71 -13.37
N LEU A 304 4.54 -6.65 -13.30
CA LEU A 304 4.79 -7.60 -14.40
C LEU A 304 3.55 -8.40 -14.75
N VAL A 305 2.84 -8.92 -13.74
CA VAL A 305 1.58 -9.63 -13.91
C VAL A 305 0.55 -8.73 -14.59
N ARG A 306 0.36 -7.50 -14.14
CA ARG A 306 -0.58 -6.54 -14.72
C ARG A 306 -0.28 -6.18 -16.17
N PHE A 307 1.00 -6.15 -16.56
CA PHE A 307 1.41 -5.90 -17.94
C PHE A 307 1.22 -7.12 -18.87
N THR A 308 1.33 -8.33 -18.33
CA THR A 308 1.42 -9.55 -19.14
C THR A 308 0.14 -10.36 -19.20
N GLN A 309 -0.78 -10.14 -18.26
CA GLN A 309 -2.02 -10.91 -18.16
C GLN A 309 -3.15 -10.10 -17.53
N SER A 310 -4.39 -10.45 -17.86
CA SER A 310 -5.56 -9.99 -17.11
C SER A 310 -5.57 -10.71 -15.76
N TRP A 311 -5.40 -9.95 -14.68
CA TRP A 311 -5.25 -10.48 -13.34
C TRP A 311 -6.38 -10.01 -12.43
N LYS A 312 -7.00 -10.96 -11.73
CA LYS A 312 -7.94 -10.69 -10.65
C LYS A 312 -7.14 -10.39 -9.38
N LEU A 313 -7.32 -9.19 -8.84
CA LEU A 313 -6.57 -8.72 -7.68
C LEU A 313 -6.81 -9.61 -6.45
N TYR A 314 -5.76 -9.76 -5.64
CA TYR A 314 -5.87 -10.30 -4.29
C TYR A 314 -6.46 -9.28 -3.33
N TRP A 315 -6.14 -8.00 -3.58
CA TRP A 315 -6.75 -6.84 -2.96
C TRP A 315 -8.26 -6.91 -3.04
#